data_AF-A0A5B6VCN1-F1
#
_entry.id   AF-A0A5B6VCN1-F1
#
_cell.length_a   1.000
_cell.length_b   1.000
_cell.length_c   1.000
_cell.angle_alpha   90.00
_cell.angle_beta   90.00
_cell.angle_gamma   90.00
#
_symmetry.space_group_name_H-M   'P 1'
#
loop_
_entity.id
_entity.type
_entity.pdbx_description
1 polymer ?
#
loop_
_entity_poly.entity_id
_entity_poly.type
_entity_poly.pdbx_seq_one_letter_code
_entity_poly.pdbx_strand_id
1 'polypeptide(L)'
;MKDILKEYESCLGQCVNFSKSTIFYSSNTTEEEKEIVSRMLGVKSSSSPEKYLGLPNVVDKITLRIKGWSTRLLSQGGKEIFIKSVLQAIPTYAMSCFLFPKALCEMIESKFARFWWQKGVGKRGIHWCQWRLLCRPKEECGMGFRSMAQFNIALLAKQGWRLLNSPDSLVARLFKAKYFSDSDFRNSSLGNSSSYVWCSIWATKDTLEKGLIWKVGTSTNILIFEDSWIPNYVNLINCNDKVAELINNNERDWNRELIGNTFLEAKAELILRIPLAMEPHEDLLAWNGEPPGEFLVRSSYKLLQSFDPTTYALQNIYRNFY
;
A
#
# COMPACT_ATOMS: atom_id res chain seq x y z
N MET A 1 20.68 14.63 30.29
CA MET A 1 19.85 14.85 29.07
C MET A 1 20.02 16.26 28.52
N LYS A 2 19.84 17.34 29.31
CA LYS A 2 20.13 18.71 28.83
C LYS A 2 21.58 18.89 28.36
N ASP A 3 22.53 18.29 29.06
CA ASP A 3 23.94 18.41 28.69
C ASP A 3 24.25 17.69 27.37
N ILE A 4 23.62 16.53 27.13
CA ILE A 4 23.71 15.81 25.85
C ILE A 4 23.11 16.65 24.71
N LEU A 5 21.98 17.33 24.95
CA LEU A 5 21.40 18.22 23.95
C LEU A 5 22.31 19.43 23.69
N LYS A 6 22.96 20.00 24.71
CA LYS A 6 23.94 21.08 24.54
C LYS A 6 25.19 20.63 23.78
N GLU A 7 25.67 19.42 24.03
CA GLU A 7 26.78 18.82 23.30
C GLU A 7 26.41 18.62 21.82
N TYR A 8 25.20 18.13 21.55
CA TYR A 8 24.64 18.05 20.19
C TYR A 8 24.55 19.43 19.51
N GLU A 9 24.04 20.45 20.22
CA GLU A 9 23.96 21.83 19.74
C GLU A 9 25.34 22.39 19.40
N SER A 10 26.35 22.13 20.23
CA SER A 10 27.73 22.58 20.03
C SER A 10 28.39 21.90 18.84
N CYS A 11 28.11 20.61 18.60
CA CYS A 11 28.74 19.85 17.52
C CYS A 11 28.11 20.11 16.14
N LEU A 12 26.79 20.36 16.09
CA LEU A 12 26.04 20.46 14.83
C LEU A 12 25.50 21.87 14.53
N GLY A 13 25.60 22.81 15.46
CA GLY A 13 25.12 24.19 15.29
C GLY A 13 23.60 24.32 15.22
N GLN A 14 22.84 23.28 15.57
CA GLN A 14 21.38 23.26 15.53
C GLN A 14 20.79 23.38 16.94
N CYS A 15 20.12 24.49 17.25
CA CYS A 15 19.47 24.71 18.56
C CYS A 15 18.12 23.98 18.68
N VAL A 16 17.89 23.33 19.82
CA VAL A 16 16.62 22.68 20.15
C VAL A 16 15.60 23.70 20.62
N ASN A 17 14.47 23.78 19.92
CA ASN A 17 13.38 24.68 20.32
C ASN A 17 12.48 24.02 21.37
N PHE A 18 12.79 24.23 22.65
CA PHE A 18 12.02 23.67 23.78
C PHE A 18 10.53 24.08 23.80
N SER A 19 10.15 25.21 23.18
CA SER A 19 8.75 25.64 23.09
C SER A 19 7.93 24.84 22.06
N LYS A 20 8.61 24.22 21.08
CA LYS A 20 8.00 23.34 20.07
C LYS A 20 8.17 21.87 20.39
N SER A 21 9.12 21.53 21.27
CA SER A 21 9.30 20.18 21.78
C SER A 21 8.16 19.80 22.71
N THR A 22 7.84 18.50 22.79
CA THR A 22 6.88 17.94 23.74
C THR A 22 7.42 16.64 24.29
N ILE A 23 7.20 16.38 25.58
CA ILE A 23 7.60 15.12 26.21
C ILE A 23 6.39 14.20 26.26
N PHE A 24 6.61 12.94 25.84
CA PHE A 24 5.66 11.85 25.98
C PHE A 24 6.10 10.93 27.09
N TYR A 25 5.17 10.62 27.98
CA TYR A 25 5.37 9.69 29.08
C TYR A 25 4.66 8.39 28.77
N SER A 26 5.21 7.27 29.23
CA SER A 26 4.51 5.99 29.14
C SER A 26 3.32 5.98 30.12
N SER A 27 2.37 5.09 29.87
CA SER A 27 1.19 4.89 30.73
C SER A 27 1.53 4.53 32.18
N ASN A 28 2.77 4.09 32.42
CA ASN A 28 3.25 3.58 33.70
C ASN A 28 3.98 4.64 34.54
N THR A 29 4.16 5.87 34.03
CA THR A 29 4.83 6.95 34.78
C THR A 29 3.84 7.67 35.69
N THR A 30 4.22 7.90 36.95
CA THR A 30 3.40 8.64 37.93
C THR A 30 3.35 10.13 37.59
N GLU A 31 2.25 10.83 37.90
CA GLU A 31 2.11 12.26 37.59
C GLU A 31 3.18 13.12 38.26
N GLU A 32 3.65 12.73 39.45
CA GLU A 32 4.73 13.42 40.17
C GLU A 32 6.05 13.38 39.39
N GLU A 33 6.42 12.22 38.84
CA GLU A 33 7.61 12.07 37.99
C GLU A 33 7.46 12.85 36.68
N LYS A 34 6.25 12.93 36.12
CA LYS A 34 5.98 13.73 34.91
C LYS A 34 6.22 15.20 35.17
N GLU A 35 5.73 15.73 36.29
CA GLU A 35 5.95 17.13 36.66
C GLU A 35 7.42 17.46 36.90
N ILE A 36 8.15 16.58 37.60
CA ILE A 36 9.59 16.76 37.86
C ILE A 36 10.35 16.85 36.53
N VAL A 37 10.11 15.90 35.62
CA VAL A 37 10.79 15.84 34.31
C VAL A 37 10.39 17.02 33.42
N SER A 38 9.12 17.40 33.42
CA SER A 38 8.59 18.55 32.66
C SER A 38 9.22 19.87 33.14
N ARG A 39 9.32 20.06 34.46
CA ARG A 39 9.96 21.22 35.09
C ARG A 39 11.46 21.24 34.84
N MET A 40 12.13 20.09 34.94
CA MET A 40 13.56 19.99 34.66
C MET A 40 13.87 20.30 33.21
N LEU A 41 13.08 19.84 32.24
CA LEU A 41 13.34 20.02 30.81
C LEU A 41 12.78 21.35 30.26
N GLY A 42 11.76 21.93 30.88
CA GLY A 42 11.11 23.17 30.41
C GLY A 42 10.26 22.95 29.16
N VAL A 43 9.68 21.76 29.01
CA VAL A 43 8.98 21.31 27.80
C VAL A 43 7.55 20.91 28.17
N LYS A 44 6.57 21.23 27.32
CA LYS A 44 5.17 20.87 27.57
C LYS A 44 5.00 19.35 27.56
N SER A 45 4.32 18.82 28.59
CA SER A 45 3.82 17.46 28.59
C SER A 45 2.58 17.39 27.70
N SER A 46 2.54 16.46 26.74
CA SER A 46 1.32 16.20 25.96
C SER A 46 0.86 14.78 26.18
N SER A 47 -0.44 14.62 26.50
CA SER A 47 -1.09 13.31 26.61
C SER A 47 -1.42 12.68 25.26
N SER A 48 -1.36 13.47 24.17
CA SER A 48 -1.59 12.98 22.81
C SER A 48 -0.51 13.50 21.86
N PRO A 49 0.04 12.66 20.97
CA PRO A 49 0.98 13.14 19.96
C PRO A 49 0.25 13.99 18.93
N GLU A 50 0.23 15.32 19.15
CA GLU A 50 -0.30 16.27 18.16
C GLU A 50 0.43 16.11 16.80
N LYS A 51 1.73 15.74 16.85
CA LYS A 51 2.58 15.36 15.72
C LYS A 51 3.69 14.42 16.20
N TYR A 52 3.67 13.15 15.81
CA TYR A 52 4.83 12.27 15.94
C TYR A 52 5.53 12.15 14.59
N LEU A 53 6.84 12.42 14.52
CA LEU A 53 7.64 12.34 13.28
C LEU A 53 7.07 13.13 12.08
N GLY A 54 6.47 14.29 12.33
CA GLY A 54 5.87 15.11 11.26
C GLY A 54 4.58 14.53 10.66
N LEU A 55 4.04 13.44 11.21
CA LEU A 55 2.72 12.89 10.91
C LEU A 55 1.72 13.44 11.94
N PRO A 56 0.99 14.51 11.60
CA PRO A 56 -0.12 14.97 12.42
C PRO A 56 -1.21 13.91 12.45
N ASN A 57 -1.94 13.85 13.56
CA ASN A 57 -3.10 12.99 13.70
C ASN A 57 -4.05 13.22 12.50
N VAL A 58 -4.07 12.26 11.57
CA VAL A 58 -4.75 12.35 10.28
C VAL A 58 -6.24 12.61 10.49
N VAL A 59 -6.80 12.02 11.54
CA VAL A 59 -8.20 12.16 11.93
C VAL A 59 -8.52 13.58 12.38
N ASP A 60 -7.59 14.23 13.09
CA ASP A 60 -7.76 15.62 13.55
C ASP A 60 -7.69 16.59 12.37
N LYS A 61 -6.75 16.37 11.44
CA LYS A 61 -6.69 17.15 10.18
C LYS A 61 -7.98 17.01 9.37
N ILE A 62 -8.48 15.79 9.21
CA ILE A 62 -9.75 15.53 8.53
C ILE A 62 -10.90 16.23 9.26
N THR A 63 -10.96 16.13 10.58
CA THR A 63 -12.01 16.75 11.40
C THR A 63 -11.96 18.28 11.30
N LEU A 64 -10.77 18.88 11.36
CA LEU A 64 -10.57 20.32 11.23
C LEU A 64 -10.96 20.81 9.84
N ARG A 65 -10.58 20.08 8.79
CA ARG A 65 -10.99 20.38 7.41
C ARG A 65 -12.50 20.26 7.23
N ILE A 66 -13.14 19.23 7.79
CA ILE A 66 -14.60 19.09 7.78
C ILE A 66 -15.25 20.28 8.49
N LYS A 67 -14.81 20.63 9.70
CA LYS A 67 -15.39 21.75 10.46
C LYS A 67 -15.28 23.06 9.68
N GLY A 68 -14.10 23.35 9.13
CA GLY A 68 -13.83 24.58 8.36
C GLY A 68 -14.67 24.70 7.09
N TRP A 69 -15.10 23.58 6.49
CA TRP A 69 -15.94 23.58 5.29
C TRP A 69 -17.43 23.39 5.57
N SER A 70 -17.79 22.77 6.70
CA SER A 70 -19.19 22.58 7.10
C SER A 70 -19.95 23.88 7.38
N THR A 71 -19.23 24.99 7.59
CA THR A 71 -19.78 26.35 7.72
C THR A 71 -20.30 26.91 6.41
N ARG A 72 -19.93 26.31 5.26
CA ARG A 72 -20.43 26.68 3.94
C ARG A 72 -21.57 25.74 3.56
N LEU A 73 -22.69 26.28 3.09
CA LEU A 73 -23.83 25.49 2.60
C LEU A 73 -23.42 24.74 1.32
N LEU A 74 -22.91 23.52 1.48
CA LEU A 74 -22.53 22.65 0.36
C LEU A 74 -23.74 21.86 -0.12
N SER A 75 -23.97 21.87 -1.44
CA SER A 75 -24.85 20.91 -2.10
C SER A 75 -24.31 19.49 -1.95
N GLN A 76 -25.15 18.47 -2.20
CA GLN A 76 -24.70 17.07 -2.12
C GLN A 76 -23.57 16.78 -3.12
N GLY A 77 -23.64 17.33 -4.35
CA GLY A 77 -22.53 17.23 -5.31
C GLY A 77 -21.25 17.91 -4.82
N GLY A 78 -21.36 19.06 -4.14
CA GLY A 78 -20.22 19.74 -3.52
C GLY A 78 -19.54 18.90 -2.43
N LYS A 79 -20.31 18.15 -1.63
CA LYS A 79 -19.75 17.20 -0.66
C LYS A 79 -19.03 16.03 -1.30
N GLU A 80 -19.54 15.53 -2.43
CA GLU A 80 -18.92 14.41 -3.15
C GLU A 80 -17.50 14.81 -3.58
N ILE A 81 -17.40 15.97 -4.23
CA ILE A 81 -16.13 16.54 -4.69
C ILE A 81 -15.20 16.80 -3.50
N PHE A 82 -15.73 17.37 -2.41
CA PHE A 82 -14.92 17.66 -1.22
C PHE A 82 -14.33 16.40 -0.58
N ILE A 83 -15.12 15.32 -0.46
CA ILE A 83 -14.62 14.04 0.07
C ILE A 83 -13.52 13.49 -0.84
N LYS A 84 -13.77 13.42 -2.15
CA LYS A 84 -12.84 12.80 -3.11
C LYS A 84 -11.54 13.57 -3.28
N SER A 85 -11.63 14.89 -3.44
CA SER A 85 -10.48 15.72 -3.82
C SER A 85 -9.71 16.24 -2.61
N VAL A 86 -10.38 16.46 -1.47
CA VAL A 86 -9.74 17.04 -0.29
C VAL A 86 -9.56 15.98 0.80
N LEU A 87 -10.64 15.38 1.29
CA LEU A 87 -10.56 14.54 2.49
C LEU A 87 -9.78 13.24 2.26
N GLN A 88 -9.99 12.58 1.11
CA GLN A 88 -9.26 11.35 0.76
C GLN A 88 -7.79 11.62 0.37
N ALA A 89 -7.44 12.86 0.00
CA ALA A 89 -6.07 13.24 -0.31
C ALA A 89 -5.21 13.42 0.96
N ILE A 90 -5.81 13.86 2.08
CA ILE A 90 -5.10 14.11 3.36
C ILE A 90 -4.28 12.89 3.84
N PRO A 91 -4.82 11.66 3.92
CA PRO A 91 -4.07 10.51 4.41
C PRO A 91 -3.10 9.92 3.38
N THR A 92 -3.16 10.32 2.10
CA THR A 92 -2.48 9.63 0.99
C THR A 92 -0.98 9.50 1.20
N TYR A 93 -0.31 10.56 1.69
CA TYR A 93 1.13 10.52 1.97
C TYR A 93 1.47 9.49 3.06
N ALA A 94 0.78 9.56 4.21
CA ALA A 94 1.01 8.66 5.32
C ALA A 94 0.70 7.19 4.95
N MET A 95 -0.40 6.97 4.21
CA MET A 95 -0.78 5.66 3.67
C MET A 95 0.21 5.13 2.63
N SER A 96 1.01 5.97 1.99
CA SER A 96 2.03 5.50 1.04
C SER A 96 3.28 4.95 1.71
N CYS A 97 3.47 5.23 3.01
CA CYS A 97 4.62 4.80 3.80
C CYS A 97 4.26 3.78 4.88
N PHE A 98 3.03 3.82 5.39
CA PHE A 98 2.60 3.04 6.54
C PHE A 98 1.26 2.34 6.27
N LEU A 99 1.15 1.11 6.76
CA LEU A 99 -0.10 0.36 6.77
C LEU A 99 -0.93 0.81 7.96
N PHE A 100 -2.08 1.41 7.69
CA PHE A 100 -2.97 1.90 8.72
C PHE A 100 -3.73 0.73 9.37
N PRO A 101 -3.86 0.72 10.70
CA PRO A 101 -4.73 -0.23 11.38
C PRO A 101 -6.16 -0.12 10.84
N LYS A 102 -6.85 -1.25 10.72
CA LYS A 102 -8.23 -1.29 10.22
C LYS A 102 -9.16 -0.35 10.99
N ALA A 103 -9.03 -0.30 12.32
CA ALA A 103 -9.79 0.60 13.18
C ALA A 103 -9.57 2.09 12.85
N LEU A 104 -8.34 2.49 12.46
CA LEU A 104 -8.05 3.85 12.03
C LEU A 104 -8.73 4.16 10.68
N CYS A 105 -8.67 3.23 9.73
CA CYS A 105 -9.38 3.34 8.45
C CYS A 105 -10.90 3.46 8.65
N GLU A 106 -11.50 2.61 9.48
CA GLU A 106 -12.92 2.64 9.81
C GLU A 106 -13.32 3.94 10.52
N MET A 107 -12.47 4.46 11.41
CA MET A 107 -12.69 5.76 12.05
C MET A 107 -12.67 6.90 11.03
N ILE A 108 -11.74 6.90 10.08
CA ILE A 108 -11.67 7.89 8.99
C ILE A 108 -12.93 7.81 8.10
N GLU A 109 -13.27 6.60 7.65
CA GLU A 109 -14.46 6.36 6.82
C GLU A 109 -15.75 6.76 7.54
N SER A 110 -15.84 6.54 8.86
CA SER A 110 -16.96 6.98 9.68
C SER A 110 -17.11 8.51 9.70
N LYS A 111 -16.00 9.27 9.71
CA LYS A 111 -16.04 10.73 9.59
C LYS A 111 -16.54 11.16 8.21
N PHE A 112 -16.11 10.47 7.15
CA PHE A 112 -16.58 10.75 5.78
C PHE A 112 -18.07 10.46 5.63
N ALA A 113 -18.53 9.30 6.10
CA ALA A 113 -19.94 8.90 6.08
C ALA A 113 -20.81 9.90 6.85
N ARG A 114 -20.37 10.31 8.04
CA ARG A 114 -21.09 11.31 8.84
C ARG A 114 -21.19 12.64 8.09
N PHE A 115 -20.11 13.11 7.48
CA PHE A 115 -20.10 14.36 6.72
C PHE A 115 -20.99 14.30 5.46
N TRP A 116 -20.97 13.16 4.76
CA TRP A 116 -21.81 12.92 3.58
C TRP A 116 -23.31 13.06 3.91
N TRP A 117 -23.77 12.35 4.94
CA TRP A 117 -25.19 12.34 5.31
C TRP A 117 -25.65 13.57 6.11
N GLN A 118 -24.74 14.34 6.68
CA GLN A 118 -25.03 15.52 7.50
C GLN A 118 -25.87 16.57 6.75
N LYS A 119 -27.03 16.97 7.29
CA LYS A 119 -27.90 18.00 6.66
C LYS A 119 -27.61 19.44 7.10
N GLY A 120 -26.69 19.65 8.05
CA GLY A 120 -26.27 20.97 8.55
C GLY A 120 -25.28 20.83 9.70
N VAL A 121 -24.58 21.90 10.08
CA VAL A 121 -23.58 21.88 11.18
C VAL A 121 -24.21 21.28 12.45
N GLY A 122 -23.57 20.25 13.01
CA GLY A 122 -24.03 19.57 14.24
C GLY A 122 -25.25 18.65 14.09
N LYS A 123 -25.96 18.65 12.95
CA LYS A 123 -27.14 17.79 12.75
C LYS A 123 -26.75 16.41 12.21
N ARG A 124 -27.19 15.35 12.88
CA ARG A 124 -27.03 13.98 12.37
C ARG A 124 -27.94 13.76 11.16
N GLY A 125 -27.38 13.17 10.11
CA GLY A 125 -28.14 12.70 8.95
C GLY A 125 -28.50 11.24 9.08
N ILE A 126 -29.56 10.82 8.39
CA ILE A 126 -29.91 9.41 8.24
C ILE A 126 -28.94 8.77 7.24
N HIS A 127 -28.30 7.68 7.63
CA HIS A 127 -27.44 6.88 6.75
C HIS A 127 -28.31 5.92 5.94
N TRP A 128 -28.72 6.33 4.74
CA TRP A 128 -29.57 5.50 3.86
C TRP A 128 -28.84 4.31 3.23
N CYS A 129 -27.51 4.39 3.18
CA CYS A 129 -26.68 3.37 2.57
C CYS A 129 -25.39 3.19 3.34
N GLN A 130 -24.89 1.96 3.36
CA GLN A 130 -23.61 1.62 4.00
C GLN A 130 -22.45 2.22 3.21
N TRP A 131 -21.42 2.71 3.92
CA TRP A 131 -20.26 3.36 3.30
C TRP A 131 -19.58 2.49 2.24
N ARG A 132 -19.46 1.17 2.50
CA ARG A 132 -18.90 0.20 1.55
C ARG A 132 -19.58 0.18 0.18
N LEU A 133 -20.90 0.41 0.13
CA LEU A 133 -21.65 0.46 -1.14
C LEU A 133 -21.39 1.77 -1.88
N LEU A 134 -21.22 2.88 -1.14
CA LEU A 134 -20.82 4.15 -1.72
C LEU A 134 -19.38 4.13 -2.28
N CYS A 135 -18.54 3.23 -1.77
CA CYS A 135 -17.18 3.02 -2.28
C CYS A 135 -17.12 2.24 -3.60
N ARG A 136 -18.22 1.64 -4.06
CA ARG A 136 -18.25 0.95 -5.35
C ARG A 136 -18.10 1.94 -6.51
N PRO A 137 -17.61 1.50 -7.68
CA PRO A 137 -17.61 2.30 -8.90
C PRO A 137 -19.00 2.82 -9.26
N LYS A 138 -19.08 3.92 -10.02
CA LYS A 138 -20.39 4.48 -10.43
C LYS A 138 -21.12 3.54 -11.39
N GLU A 139 -20.36 2.77 -12.14
CA GLU A 139 -20.80 1.71 -13.05
C GLU A 139 -21.54 0.59 -12.30
N GLU A 140 -21.22 0.38 -11.01
CA GLU A 140 -21.86 -0.60 -10.12
C GLU A 140 -22.85 0.04 -9.14
N CYS A 141 -23.44 1.18 -9.51
CA CYS A 141 -24.38 1.94 -8.69
C CYS A 141 -23.79 2.51 -7.38
N GLY A 142 -22.46 2.59 -7.27
CA GLY A 142 -21.77 3.27 -6.17
C GLY A 142 -21.56 4.76 -6.40
N MET A 143 -20.85 5.42 -5.48
CA MET A 143 -20.46 6.83 -5.62
C MET A 143 -18.99 7.00 -6.01
N GLY A 144 -18.21 5.94 -6.09
CA GLY A 144 -16.77 5.99 -6.40
C GLY A 144 -15.94 6.63 -5.30
N PHE A 145 -16.37 6.55 -4.04
CA PHE A 145 -15.48 6.84 -2.91
C PHE A 145 -14.44 5.71 -2.78
N ARG A 146 -13.27 5.99 -2.22
CA ARG A 146 -12.28 4.95 -1.94
C ARG A 146 -12.48 4.38 -0.54
N SER A 147 -12.41 3.07 -0.41
CA SER A 147 -12.14 2.44 0.89
C SER A 147 -10.71 2.72 1.29
N MET A 148 -10.52 3.24 2.50
CA MET A 148 -9.23 3.67 3.03
C MET A 148 -8.29 2.48 3.24
N ALA A 149 -8.81 1.35 3.71
CA ALA A 149 -8.02 0.13 3.87
C ALA A 149 -7.51 -0.38 2.52
N GLN A 150 -8.40 -0.47 1.52
CA GLN A 150 -8.01 -0.88 0.17
C GLN A 150 -7.07 0.06 -0.54
N PHE A 151 -7.30 1.36 -0.37
CA PHE A 151 -6.45 2.37 -0.98
C PHE A 151 -5.05 2.37 -0.36
N ASN A 152 -4.93 2.14 0.95
CA ASN A 152 -3.66 2.03 1.63
C ASN A 152 -2.82 0.84 1.15
N ILE A 153 -3.42 -0.35 1.00
CA ILE A 153 -2.73 -1.51 0.42
C ILE A 153 -2.29 -1.21 -1.02
N ALA A 154 -3.14 -0.62 -1.86
CA ALA A 154 -2.78 -0.30 -3.24
C ALA A 154 -1.61 0.70 -3.33
N LEU A 155 -1.52 1.66 -2.40
CA LEU A 155 -0.42 2.62 -2.32
C LEU A 155 0.89 1.97 -1.88
N LEU A 156 0.84 1.07 -0.90
CA LEU A 156 2.00 0.32 -0.40
C LEU A 156 2.49 -0.71 -1.41
N ALA A 157 1.58 -1.36 -2.13
CA ALA A 157 1.91 -2.25 -3.24
C ALA A 157 2.73 -1.50 -4.31
N LYS A 158 2.45 -0.22 -4.57
CA LYS A 158 3.30 0.60 -5.45
C LYS A 158 4.74 0.70 -4.96
N GLN A 159 4.97 0.75 -3.64
CA GLN A 159 6.33 0.77 -3.09
C GLN A 159 6.99 -0.60 -3.24
N GLY A 160 6.27 -1.69 -2.97
CA GLY A 160 6.78 -3.04 -3.23
C GLY A 160 7.13 -3.27 -4.71
N TRP A 161 6.31 -2.78 -5.63
CA TRP A 161 6.61 -2.78 -7.07
C TRP A 161 7.90 -2.02 -7.40
N ARG A 162 8.15 -0.86 -6.77
CA ARG A 162 9.39 -0.11 -6.96
C ARG A 162 10.63 -0.87 -6.46
N LEU A 163 10.50 -1.66 -5.40
CA LEU A 163 11.58 -2.52 -4.92
C LEU A 163 11.92 -3.62 -5.93
N LEU A 164 10.94 -4.10 -6.70
CA LEU A 164 11.13 -5.10 -7.76
C LEU A 164 11.71 -4.49 -9.04
N ASN A 165 11.11 -3.40 -9.54
CA ASN A 165 11.43 -2.86 -10.86
C ASN A 165 12.57 -1.82 -10.86
N SER A 166 13.06 -1.39 -9.69
CA SER A 166 14.11 -0.37 -9.58
C SER A 166 15.12 -0.71 -8.48
N PRO A 167 15.88 -1.81 -8.65
CA PRO A 167 16.81 -2.31 -7.63
C PRO A 167 17.95 -1.34 -7.34
N ASP A 168 18.32 -0.49 -8.30
CA ASP A 168 19.42 0.48 -8.16
C ASP A 168 19.05 1.71 -7.33
N SER A 169 17.77 1.91 -7.04
CA SER A 169 17.33 3.03 -6.21
C SER A 169 17.93 2.92 -4.80
N LEU A 170 18.29 4.06 -4.19
CA LEU A 170 18.85 4.09 -2.84
C LEU A 170 17.98 3.36 -1.81
N VAL A 171 16.66 3.51 -1.93
CA VAL A 171 15.69 2.83 -1.07
C VAL A 171 15.74 1.33 -1.31
N ALA A 172 15.73 0.86 -2.57
CA ALA A 172 15.80 -0.58 -2.86
C ALA A 172 17.12 -1.19 -2.35
N ARG A 173 18.25 -0.53 -2.56
CA ARG A 173 19.56 -0.97 -2.05
C ARG A 173 19.60 -1.05 -0.52
N LEU A 174 19.05 -0.05 0.17
CA LEU A 174 18.98 -0.03 1.63
C LEU A 174 18.10 -1.16 2.17
N PHE A 175 16.90 -1.35 1.58
CA PHE A 175 15.99 -2.39 1.99
C PHE A 175 16.52 -3.78 1.68
N LYS A 176 17.18 -3.97 0.52
CA LYS A 176 17.86 -5.22 0.16
C LYS A 176 18.94 -5.55 1.18
N ALA A 177 19.86 -4.62 1.44
CA ALA A 177 20.94 -4.83 2.41
C ALA A 177 20.45 -5.15 3.83
N LYS A 178 19.29 -4.59 4.24
CA LYS A 178 18.78 -4.76 5.60
C LYS A 178 17.85 -5.96 5.79
N TYR A 179 17.00 -6.26 4.80
CA TYR A 179 15.88 -7.21 4.97
C TYR A 179 15.94 -8.42 4.04
N PHE A 180 16.61 -8.35 2.90
CA PHE A 180 16.71 -9.44 1.94
C PHE A 180 18.05 -9.39 1.20
N SER A 181 19.15 -9.59 1.93
CA SER A 181 20.51 -9.49 1.38
C SER A 181 20.76 -10.51 0.27
N ASP A 182 20.33 -11.74 0.51
CA ASP A 182 20.65 -12.92 -0.31
C ASP A 182 19.48 -13.37 -1.19
N SER A 183 18.40 -12.59 -1.24
CA SER A 183 17.18 -12.92 -1.98
C SER A 183 16.51 -11.71 -2.61
N ASP A 184 15.37 -11.93 -3.25
CA ASP A 184 14.53 -10.89 -3.82
C ASP A 184 13.34 -10.56 -2.93
N PHE A 185 12.69 -9.42 -3.17
CA PHE A 185 11.51 -9.00 -2.42
C PHE A 185 10.40 -10.09 -2.39
N ARG A 186 10.20 -10.83 -3.49
CA ARG A 186 9.25 -11.97 -3.56
C ARG A 186 9.64 -13.15 -2.66
N ASN A 187 10.92 -13.38 -2.42
CA ASN A 187 11.39 -14.47 -1.56
C ASN A 187 11.76 -14.00 -0.15
N SER A 188 11.54 -12.71 0.15
CA SER A 188 11.83 -12.13 1.46
C SER A 188 10.87 -12.61 2.55
N SER A 189 11.40 -12.77 3.76
CA SER A 189 10.65 -13.03 4.99
C SER A 189 10.54 -11.75 5.84
N LEU A 190 9.54 -11.68 6.71
CA LEU A 190 9.34 -10.50 7.55
C LEU A 190 10.51 -10.27 8.53
N GLY A 191 11.09 -11.36 9.07
CA GLY A 191 12.16 -11.33 10.07
C GLY A 191 11.69 -10.86 11.46
N ASN A 192 12.55 -11.04 12.48
CA ASN A 192 12.23 -10.70 13.87
C ASN A 192 12.43 -9.22 14.24
N SER A 193 13.23 -8.47 13.47
CA SER A 193 13.56 -7.05 13.74
C SER A 193 13.16 -6.15 12.57
N SER A 194 11.88 -6.22 12.20
CA SER A 194 11.30 -5.49 11.08
C SER A 194 10.93 -4.06 11.48
N SER A 195 11.25 -3.09 10.61
CA SER A 195 10.74 -1.73 10.80
C SER A 195 9.27 -1.70 10.40
N TYR A 196 8.51 -0.78 10.98
CA TYR A 196 7.09 -0.66 10.65
C TYR A 196 6.84 -0.38 9.15
N VAL A 197 7.74 0.39 8.51
CA VAL A 197 7.69 0.62 7.06
C VAL A 197 7.90 -0.69 6.29
N TRP A 198 8.88 -1.50 6.70
CA TRP A 198 9.09 -2.82 6.08
C TRP A 198 7.89 -3.74 6.25
N CYS A 199 7.33 -3.85 7.46
CA CYS A 199 6.10 -4.62 7.69
C CYS A 199 4.95 -4.16 6.79
N SER A 200 4.81 -2.83 6.64
CA SER A 200 3.77 -2.22 5.83
C SER A 200 3.90 -2.58 4.35
N ILE A 201 5.12 -2.50 3.80
CA ILE A 201 5.37 -2.86 2.40
C ILE A 201 5.24 -4.38 2.22
N TRP A 202 5.82 -5.17 3.13
CA TRP A 202 5.80 -6.63 3.08
C TRP A 202 4.38 -7.20 3.16
N ALA A 203 3.48 -6.58 3.92
CA ALA A 203 2.06 -6.96 3.97
C ALA A 203 1.33 -6.87 2.62
N THR A 204 1.89 -6.14 1.64
CA THR A 204 1.32 -6.03 0.28
C THR A 204 1.90 -7.02 -0.71
N LYS A 205 2.85 -7.86 -0.29
CA LYS A 205 3.50 -8.88 -1.11
C LYS A 205 2.50 -9.81 -1.78
N ASP A 206 1.56 -10.38 -1.02
CA ASP A 206 0.52 -11.27 -1.55
C ASP A 206 -0.40 -10.57 -2.57
N THR A 207 -0.64 -9.26 -2.38
CA THR A 207 -1.43 -8.46 -3.32
C THR A 207 -0.66 -8.23 -4.62
N LEU A 208 0.65 -8.02 -4.53
CA LEU A 208 1.51 -7.89 -5.69
C LEU A 208 1.58 -9.20 -6.45
N GLU A 209 1.88 -10.32 -5.79
CA GLU A 209 1.97 -11.66 -6.40
C GLU A 209 0.73 -12.02 -7.22
N LYS A 210 -0.48 -11.67 -6.74
CA LYS A 210 -1.73 -11.89 -7.47
C LYS A 210 -1.89 -11.08 -8.76
N GLY A 211 -1.17 -9.97 -8.91
CA GLY A 211 -1.22 -9.11 -10.10
C GLY A 211 0.06 -9.08 -10.91
N LEU A 212 1.11 -9.80 -10.48
CA LEU A 212 2.35 -9.97 -11.24
C LEU A 212 2.12 -10.97 -12.37
N ILE A 213 2.67 -10.63 -13.54
CA ILE A 213 2.76 -11.51 -14.71
C ILE A 213 4.17 -11.43 -15.28
N TRP A 214 4.73 -12.56 -15.70
CA TRP A 214 6.02 -12.58 -16.38
C TRP A 214 5.87 -12.23 -17.86
N LYS A 215 6.74 -11.33 -18.34
CA LYS A 215 7.00 -11.11 -19.75
C LYS A 215 8.15 -12.02 -20.16
N VAL A 216 7.88 -12.86 -21.15
CA VAL A 216 8.79 -13.89 -21.65
C VAL A 216 9.96 -13.23 -22.39
N GLY A 217 11.17 -13.39 -21.86
CA GLY A 217 12.42 -12.94 -22.48
C GLY A 217 13.24 -14.12 -22.98
N THR A 218 14.19 -14.56 -22.16
CA THR A 218 14.96 -15.80 -22.35
C THR A 218 14.23 -17.03 -21.80
N SER A 219 13.23 -16.85 -20.94
CA SER A 219 12.32 -17.88 -20.40
C SER A 219 12.99 -19.01 -19.62
N THR A 220 14.26 -18.82 -19.22
CA THR A 220 15.06 -19.80 -18.49
C THR A 220 14.69 -19.88 -17.01
N ASN A 221 14.02 -18.85 -16.50
CA ASN A 221 13.65 -18.71 -15.09
C ASN A 221 12.14 -18.77 -14.86
N ILE A 222 11.33 -18.84 -15.93
CA ILE A 222 9.87 -18.91 -15.84
C ILE A 222 9.43 -20.37 -15.88
N LEU A 223 8.75 -20.83 -14.83
CA LEU A 223 8.14 -22.15 -14.78
C LEU A 223 6.78 -22.12 -15.48
N ILE A 224 6.53 -23.10 -16.37
CA ILE A 224 5.34 -23.12 -17.23
C ILE A 224 4.05 -23.06 -16.40
N PHE A 225 4.02 -23.77 -15.28
CA PHE A 225 2.78 -23.94 -14.53
C PHE A 225 2.76 -23.29 -13.13
N GLU A 226 3.91 -22.90 -12.58
CA GLU A 226 3.95 -22.20 -11.28
C GLU A 226 3.87 -20.68 -11.42
N ASP A 227 4.43 -20.13 -12.50
CA ASP A 227 4.48 -18.70 -12.73
C ASP A 227 3.32 -18.24 -13.61
N SER A 228 2.75 -17.08 -13.30
CA SER A 228 1.74 -16.45 -14.16
C SER A 228 2.46 -15.73 -15.30
N TRP A 229 2.47 -16.32 -16.51
CA TRP A 229 3.05 -15.70 -17.73
C TRP A 229 2.05 -15.61 -18.89
N ILE A 230 0.90 -16.26 -18.76
CA ILE A 230 -0.20 -16.19 -19.74
C ILE A 230 -1.23 -15.16 -19.26
N PRO A 231 -1.52 -14.10 -20.04
CA PRO A 231 -2.48 -13.07 -19.65
C PRO A 231 -3.88 -13.65 -19.38
N ASN A 232 -4.49 -13.25 -18.26
CA ASN A 232 -5.86 -13.62 -17.86
C ASN A 232 -6.12 -15.11 -17.65
N TYR A 233 -5.07 -15.93 -17.43
CA TYR A 233 -5.23 -17.36 -17.21
C TYR A 233 -4.59 -17.79 -15.89
N VAL A 234 -5.29 -18.62 -15.12
CA VAL A 234 -4.76 -19.20 -13.87
C VAL A 234 -4.19 -20.58 -14.20
N ASN A 235 -2.91 -20.78 -13.89
CA ASN A 235 -2.27 -22.09 -14.04
C ASN A 235 -2.78 -23.06 -12.97
N LEU A 236 -3.00 -24.32 -13.36
CA LEU A 236 -3.76 -25.29 -12.55
C LEU A 236 -3.06 -26.63 -12.34
N ILE A 237 -1.77 -26.79 -12.65
CA ILE A 237 -1.10 -28.09 -12.53
C ILE A 237 0.34 -27.90 -12.05
N ASN A 238 0.88 -28.82 -11.25
CA ASN A 238 2.30 -28.84 -10.89
C ASN A 238 3.09 -29.60 -11.97
N CYS A 239 3.95 -28.89 -12.71
CA CYS A 239 5.09 -29.49 -13.42
C CYS A 239 6.27 -28.51 -13.39
N ASN A 240 7.48 -29.04 -13.32
CA ASN A 240 8.73 -28.26 -13.22
C ASN A 240 9.28 -27.81 -14.58
N ASP A 241 8.52 -28.00 -15.65
CA ASP A 241 8.94 -27.69 -17.01
C ASP A 241 9.07 -26.16 -17.19
N LYS A 242 10.10 -25.73 -17.93
CA LYS A 242 10.41 -24.31 -18.13
C LYS A 242 9.84 -23.79 -19.45
N VAL A 243 9.42 -22.52 -19.48
CA VAL A 243 8.84 -21.92 -20.69
C VAL A 243 9.82 -21.95 -21.88
N ALA A 244 11.13 -21.96 -21.61
CA ALA A 244 12.16 -22.15 -22.62
C ALA A 244 12.01 -23.43 -23.46
N GLU A 245 11.42 -24.50 -22.92
CA GLU A 245 11.20 -25.75 -23.64
C GLU A 245 10.10 -25.64 -24.71
N LEU A 246 9.24 -24.61 -24.58
CA LEU A 246 8.19 -24.30 -25.56
C LEU A 246 8.70 -23.43 -26.72
N ILE A 247 9.96 -22.99 -26.70
CA ILE A 247 10.55 -22.07 -27.69
C ILE A 247 11.57 -22.83 -28.56
N ASN A 248 11.47 -22.68 -29.87
CA ASN A 248 12.47 -23.19 -30.81
C ASN A 248 13.73 -22.31 -30.76
N ASN A 249 14.82 -22.82 -30.19
CA ASN A 249 16.08 -22.07 -30.04
C ASN A 249 16.70 -21.55 -31.35
N ASN A 250 16.42 -22.19 -32.49
CA ASN A 250 17.02 -21.81 -33.78
C ASN A 250 16.30 -20.65 -34.47
N GLU A 251 14.98 -20.58 -34.34
CA GLU A 251 14.12 -19.61 -35.06
C GLU A 251 13.48 -18.58 -34.13
N ARG A 252 13.60 -18.80 -32.80
CA ARG A 252 12.97 -18.02 -31.74
C ARG A 252 11.47 -17.80 -31.97
N ASP A 253 10.81 -18.88 -32.40
CA ASP A 253 9.35 -18.97 -32.50
C ASP A 253 8.84 -20.05 -31.53
N TRP A 254 7.56 -19.96 -31.21
CA TRP A 254 6.88 -20.94 -30.36
C TRP A 254 6.80 -22.30 -31.05
N ASN A 255 7.08 -23.38 -30.31
CA ASN A 255 6.88 -24.74 -30.79
C ASN A 255 5.38 -25.07 -30.81
N ARG A 256 4.73 -24.80 -31.95
CA ARG A 256 3.27 -24.97 -32.14
C ARG A 256 2.80 -26.39 -31.87
N GLU A 257 3.57 -27.40 -32.27
CA GLU A 257 3.20 -28.80 -32.07
C GLU A 257 3.23 -29.17 -30.59
N LEU A 258 4.30 -28.80 -29.88
CA LEU A 258 4.42 -29.04 -28.45
C LEU A 258 3.32 -28.30 -27.68
N ILE A 259 3.09 -27.03 -27.98
CA ILE A 259 2.05 -26.22 -27.30
C ILE A 259 0.65 -26.78 -27.56
N GLY A 260 0.35 -27.20 -28.79
CA GLY A 260 -0.94 -27.81 -29.14
C GLY A 260 -1.19 -29.14 -28.44
N ASN A 261 -0.13 -29.91 -28.15
CA ASN A 261 -0.21 -31.18 -27.44
C ASN A 261 -0.25 -31.01 -25.90
N THR A 262 0.36 -29.96 -25.37
CA THR A 262 0.47 -29.72 -23.92
C THR A 262 -0.71 -28.91 -23.36
N PHE A 263 -1.30 -28.00 -24.15
CA PHE A 263 -2.33 -27.08 -23.68
C PHE A 263 -3.65 -27.24 -24.42
N LEU A 264 -4.75 -26.96 -23.72
CA LEU A 264 -6.07 -26.80 -24.34
C LEU A 264 -6.01 -25.73 -25.45
N GLU A 265 -6.77 -25.92 -26.52
CA GLU A 265 -6.75 -25.07 -27.72
C GLU A 265 -6.87 -23.56 -27.40
N ALA A 266 -7.78 -23.20 -26.49
CA ALA A 266 -7.93 -21.81 -26.04
C ALA A 266 -6.68 -21.23 -25.34
N LYS A 267 -5.91 -22.06 -24.60
CA LYS A 267 -4.65 -21.64 -23.97
C LYS A 267 -3.52 -21.60 -24.98
N ALA A 268 -3.43 -22.61 -25.86
CA ALA A 268 -2.44 -22.67 -26.92
C ALA A 268 -2.51 -21.41 -27.80
N GLU A 269 -3.71 -20.96 -28.16
CA GLU A 269 -3.90 -19.74 -28.92
C GLU A 269 -3.41 -18.49 -28.17
N LEU A 270 -3.63 -18.40 -26.86
CA LEU A 270 -3.12 -17.29 -26.05
C LEU A 270 -1.59 -17.28 -25.99
N ILE A 271 -0.96 -18.44 -25.81
CA ILE A 271 0.50 -18.57 -25.78
C ILE A 271 1.10 -18.12 -27.12
N LEU A 272 0.54 -18.61 -28.23
CA LEU A 272 1.00 -18.27 -29.59
C LEU A 272 0.84 -16.78 -29.94
N ARG A 273 -0.02 -16.04 -29.23
CA ARG A 273 -0.18 -14.59 -29.38
C ARG A 273 0.84 -13.78 -28.59
N ILE A 274 1.62 -14.38 -27.69
CA ILE A 274 2.66 -13.68 -26.93
C ILE A 274 3.85 -13.42 -27.86
N PRO A 275 4.21 -12.15 -28.13
CA PRO A 275 5.34 -11.85 -28.99
C PRO A 275 6.64 -12.18 -28.27
N LEU A 276 7.51 -12.95 -28.93
CA LEU A 276 8.88 -13.18 -28.49
C LEU A 276 9.75 -12.01 -29.00
N ALA A 277 10.54 -11.40 -28.12
CA ALA A 277 11.48 -10.38 -28.54
C ALA A 277 12.56 -11.01 -29.43
N MET A 278 12.91 -10.35 -30.53
CA MET A 278 13.98 -10.81 -31.42
C MET A 278 15.34 -10.83 -30.70
N GLU A 279 15.59 -9.82 -29.88
CA GLU A 279 16.80 -9.75 -29.06
C GLU A 279 16.60 -10.41 -27.68
N PRO A 280 17.58 -11.22 -27.22
CA PRO A 280 17.51 -11.84 -25.92
C PRO A 280 17.67 -10.79 -24.82
N HIS A 281 16.63 -10.67 -24.01
CA HIS A 281 16.60 -9.88 -22.81
C HIS A 281 16.17 -10.78 -21.66
N GLU A 282 16.54 -10.40 -20.44
CA GLU A 282 16.17 -11.14 -19.24
C GLU A 282 14.64 -11.12 -19.05
N ASP A 283 14.12 -12.16 -18.38
CA ASP A 283 12.70 -12.26 -18.04
C ASP A 283 12.28 -11.08 -17.15
N LEU A 284 11.24 -10.36 -17.55
CA LEU A 284 10.78 -9.16 -16.84
C LEU A 284 9.45 -9.41 -16.13
N LEU A 285 9.33 -8.90 -14.91
CA LEU A 285 8.05 -8.83 -14.24
C LEU A 285 7.24 -7.65 -14.78
N ALA A 286 5.96 -7.90 -15.03
CA ALA A 286 4.98 -6.93 -15.47
C ALA A 286 3.73 -6.97 -14.57
N TRP A 287 2.94 -5.91 -14.63
CA TRP A 287 1.67 -5.82 -13.93
C TRP A 287 0.50 -6.18 -14.85
N ASN A 288 -0.27 -7.22 -14.52
CA ASN A 288 -1.39 -7.70 -15.35
C ASN A 288 -2.59 -6.74 -15.40
N GLY A 289 -2.66 -5.75 -14.50
CA GLY A 289 -3.82 -4.87 -14.40
C GLY A 289 -3.89 -3.76 -15.45
N GLU A 290 -2.85 -3.53 -16.24
CA GLU A 290 -2.83 -2.50 -17.30
C GLU A 290 -2.06 -3.02 -18.54
N PRO A 291 -2.50 -2.72 -19.78
CA PRO A 291 -1.87 -3.19 -21.02
C PRO A 291 -0.35 -2.97 -21.15
N PRO A 292 0.25 -1.82 -20.74
CA PRO A 292 1.70 -1.66 -20.84
C PRO A 292 2.49 -2.58 -19.90
N GLY A 293 1.83 -3.20 -18.91
CA GLY A 293 2.51 -3.95 -17.85
C GLY A 293 3.08 -3.06 -16.75
N GLU A 294 2.74 -1.77 -16.73
CA GLU A 294 3.14 -0.84 -15.69
C GLU A 294 2.20 -0.88 -14.49
N PHE A 295 2.77 -0.77 -13.29
CA PHE A 295 1.98 -0.72 -12.06
C PHE A 295 1.30 0.65 -11.90
N LEU A 296 -0.03 0.63 -11.85
CA LEU A 296 -0.84 1.77 -11.46
C LEU A 296 -1.63 1.46 -10.18
N VAL A 297 -1.67 2.43 -9.26
CA VAL A 297 -2.46 2.30 -8.01
C VAL A 297 -3.92 2.04 -8.32
N ARG A 298 -4.45 2.61 -9.40
CA ARG A 298 -5.85 2.41 -9.81
C ARG A 298 -6.17 0.96 -10.18
N SER A 299 -5.27 0.25 -10.85
CA SER A 299 -5.50 -1.13 -11.28
C SER A 299 -5.29 -2.11 -10.11
N SER A 300 -4.29 -1.86 -9.26
CA SER A 300 -4.14 -2.57 -7.98
C SER A 300 -5.36 -2.38 -7.07
N TYR A 301 -5.90 -1.16 -6.99
CA TYR A 301 -7.12 -0.89 -6.24
C TYR A 301 -8.34 -1.62 -6.81
N LYS A 302 -8.52 -1.65 -8.14
CA LYS A 302 -9.58 -2.44 -8.79
C LYS A 302 -9.45 -3.94 -8.49
N LEU A 303 -8.23 -4.48 -8.57
CA LEU A 303 -7.95 -5.86 -8.21
C LEU A 303 -8.34 -6.15 -6.75
N LEU A 304 -8.07 -5.23 -5.83
CA LEU A 304 -8.48 -5.33 -4.42
C LEU A 304 -10.00 -5.20 -4.21
N GLN A 305 -10.73 -4.57 -5.13
CA GLN A 305 -12.19 -4.48 -5.09
C GLN A 305 -12.87 -5.76 -5.57
N SER A 306 -12.23 -6.54 -6.44
CA SER A 306 -12.75 -7.85 -6.88
C SER A 306 -12.58 -8.96 -5.83
N PHE A 307 -11.69 -8.78 -4.85
CA PHE A 307 -11.59 -9.67 -3.70
C PHE A 307 -12.61 -9.28 -2.63
N ASP A 308 -13.16 -10.29 -1.93
CA ASP A 308 -14.12 -10.03 -0.86
C ASP A 308 -13.52 -9.06 0.18
N PRO A 309 -14.16 -7.92 0.49
CA PRO A 309 -13.67 -6.96 1.48
C PRO A 309 -13.43 -7.58 2.87
N THR A 310 -14.04 -8.73 3.19
CA THR A 310 -13.76 -9.49 4.42
C THR A 310 -12.40 -10.17 4.42
N THR A 311 -11.83 -10.45 3.24
CA THR A 311 -10.48 -11.00 3.02
C THR A 311 -9.36 -10.00 3.34
N TYR A 312 -9.69 -8.77 3.80
CA TYR A 312 -8.73 -7.83 4.40
C TYR A 312 -8.00 -8.38 5.64
N ALA A 313 -8.34 -9.59 6.07
CA ALA A 313 -7.51 -10.43 6.93
C ALA A 313 -6.25 -10.99 6.22
N LEU A 314 -5.65 -10.28 5.25
CA LEU A 314 -4.28 -10.53 4.78
C LEU A 314 -3.28 -10.02 5.84
N GLN A 315 -3.36 -10.66 7.00
CA GLN A 315 -2.35 -11.46 7.66
C GLN A 315 -2.78 -11.54 9.12
N ASN A 316 -3.14 -12.75 9.56
CA ASN A 316 -3.33 -13.14 10.97
C ASN A 316 -2.10 -12.84 11.87
N ILE A 317 -1.07 -12.19 11.34
CA ILE A 317 0.15 -11.75 12.03
C ILE A 317 -0.08 -10.41 12.78
N TYR A 318 -1.07 -9.60 12.38
CA TYR A 318 -1.30 -8.28 12.99
C TYR A 318 -2.01 -8.33 14.35
N ARG A 319 -2.43 -9.51 14.83
CA ARG A 319 -3.05 -9.62 16.16
C ARG A 319 -2.06 -9.43 17.31
N ASN A 320 -0.74 -9.41 17.03
CA ASN A 320 0.32 -9.33 18.04
C ASN A 320 1.04 -7.97 18.14
N PHE A 321 0.50 -6.90 17.55
CA PHE A 321 1.20 -5.60 17.51
C PHE A 321 0.52 -4.46 18.29
N TYR A 322 -0.47 -4.77 19.13
CA TYR A 322 -1.04 -3.84 20.11
C TYR A 322 -1.15 -4.44 21.48
#